data_AF-A0A7C3GB54-F1
#
_entry.id   AF-A0A7C3GB54-F1
#
_cell.length_a   1.000
_cell.length_b   1.000
_cell.length_c   1.000
_cell.angle_alpha   90.00
_cell.angle_beta   90.00
_cell.angle_gamma   90.00
#
_symmetry.space_group_name_H-M   'P 1'
#
loop_
_entity.id
_entity.type
_entity.pdbx_description
1 polymer ?
#
loop_
_entity_poly.entity_id
_entity_poly.type
_entity_poly.pdbx_seq_one_letter_code
_entity_poly.pdbx_strand_id
1 'polypeptide(L)'
;MLNKLIAFGLFLGLAVGLGAAMTGNPVLQALARESAPLGKIFINAIKMIVIPLVVSVIFASVARLGDPRKLGKIGGMTLVFYWITLIPAIVIGMAVMTFGLRFAPKIEMPTVEAAPIPKLQSITDFIVSLVPANPIAAAADGAILPLIVFTALLAAAAGTLAQERRERMIMAAEDMSEALIK
;
A
#
# COMPACT_ATOMS: atom_id res chain seq x y z
N MET A 1 -7.21 18.10 -16.72
CA MET A 1 -6.28 19.21 -16.36
C MET A 1 -5.45 18.87 -15.13
N LEU A 2 -6.01 18.19 -14.12
CA LEU A 2 -5.30 17.78 -12.89
C LEU A 2 -4.00 16.99 -13.12
N ASN A 3 -4.00 16.01 -14.03
CA ASN A 3 -2.82 15.18 -14.30
C ASN A 3 -1.60 16.01 -14.77
N LYS A 4 -1.85 17.12 -15.49
CA LYS A 4 -0.78 18.04 -15.93
C LYS A 4 -0.23 18.86 -14.77
N LEU A 5 -1.08 19.24 -13.81
CA LEU A 5 -0.66 19.97 -12.60
C LEU A 5 0.17 19.07 -11.67
N ILE A 6 -0.21 17.80 -11.52
CA ILE A 6 0.55 16.82 -10.73
C ILE A 6 1.92 16.58 -11.36
N ALA A 7 1.96 16.36 -12.68
CA ALA A 7 3.22 16.20 -13.40
C ALA A 7 4.10 17.44 -13.24
N PHE A 8 3.54 18.63 -13.42
CA PHE A 8 4.26 19.89 -13.23
C PHE A 8 4.80 20.04 -11.81
N GLY A 9 3.98 19.75 -10.79
CA GLY A 9 4.42 19.77 -9.39
C GLY A 9 5.55 18.79 -9.09
N LEU A 10 5.51 17.58 -9.67
CA LEU A 10 6.59 16.60 -9.57
C LEU A 10 7.89 17.13 -10.18
N PHE A 11 7.84 17.65 -11.41
CA PHE A 11 9.03 18.20 -12.08
C PHE A 11 9.60 19.39 -11.33
N LEU A 12 8.75 20.30 -10.85
CA LEU A 12 9.17 21.48 -10.11
C LEU A 12 9.78 21.11 -8.76
N GLY A 13 9.15 20.20 -8.01
CA GLY A 13 9.68 19.69 -6.75
C GLY A 13 11.03 18.98 -6.92
N LEU A 14 11.17 18.17 -7.97
CA LEU A 14 12.43 17.51 -8.31
C LEU A 14 13.53 18.52 -8.68
N ALA A 15 13.22 19.53 -9.51
CA ALA A 15 14.17 20.55 -9.91
C ALA A 15 14.65 21.39 -8.72
N VAL A 16 13.73 21.80 -7.83
CA VAL A 16 14.07 22.54 -6.61
C VAL A 16 14.91 21.67 -5.66
N GLY A 17 14.54 20.40 -5.47
CA GLY A 17 15.27 19.48 -4.59
C GLY A 17 16.69 19.18 -5.08
N LEU A 18 16.85 18.88 -6.37
CA LEU A 18 18.16 18.66 -6.99
C LEU A 18 19.01 19.93 -7.00
N GLY A 19 18.40 21.08 -7.34
CA GLY A 19 19.07 22.38 -7.29
C GLY A 19 19.59 22.71 -5.89
N ALA A 20 18.78 22.47 -4.85
CA ALA A 20 19.17 22.65 -3.45
C ALA A 20 20.34 21.76 -3.05
N ALA A 21 20.34 20.49 -3.51
CA ALA A 21 21.37 19.51 -3.20
C ALA A 21 22.71 19.81 -3.91
N MET A 22 22.67 20.24 -5.17
CA MET A 22 23.88 20.50 -5.97
C MET A 22 24.54 21.84 -5.65
N THR A 23 23.76 22.89 -5.39
CA THR A 23 24.31 24.25 -5.16
C THR A 23 24.60 24.55 -3.70
N GLY A 24 24.04 23.78 -2.76
CA GLY A 24 24.15 24.06 -1.32
C GLY A 24 23.52 25.39 -0.91
N ASN A 25 22.70 26.00 -1.77
CA ASN A 25 22.18 27.34 -1.56
C ASN A 25 21.21 27.36 -0.35
N PRO A 26 21.46 28.20 0.68
CA PRO A 26 20.63 28.28 1.89
C PRO A 26 19.16 28.55 1.60
N VAL A 27 18.86 29.36 0.57
CA VAL A 27 17.49 29.72 0.19
C VAL A 27 16.73 28.53 -0.38
N LEU A 28 17.37 27.75 -1.26
CA LEU A 28 16.74 26.55 -1.85
C LEU A 28 16.58 25.44 -0.80
N GLN A 29 17.53 25.29 0.12
CA GLN A 29 17.40 24.35 1.23
C GLN A 29 16.29 24.74 2.20
N ALA A 30 16.15 26.02 2.51
CA ALA A 30 15.03 26.52 3.30
C ALA A 30 13.70 26.24 2.59
N LEU A 31 13.59 26.57 1.29
CA LEU A 31 12.38 26.31 0.51
C LEU A 31 12.01 24.81 0.49
N ALA A 32 13.00 23.92 0.34
CA ALA A 32 12.79 22.48 0.37
C ALA A 32 12.28 22.01 1.75
N ARG A 33 12.85 22.52 2.85
CA ARG A 33 12.42 22.16 4.22
C ARG A 33 11.03 22.69 4.54
N GLU A 34 10.74 23.93 4.18
CA GLU A 34 9.44 24.58 4.43
C GLU A 34 8.31 23.98 3.58
N SER A 35 8.63 23.30 2.48
CA SER A 35 7.65 22.55 1.68
C SER A 35 7.31 21.16 2.25
N ALA A 36 8.13 20.61 3.16
CA ALA A 36 7.91 19.28 3.72
C ALA A 36 6.58 19.09 4.48
N PRO A 37 6.07 20.08 5.26
CA PRO A 37 4.76 19.99 5.90
C PRO A 37 3.61 19.81 4.92
N LEU A 38 3.65 20.45 3.74
CA LEU A 38 2.64 20.27 2.69
C LEU A 38 2.60 18.83 2.19
N GLY A 39 3.78 18.24 1.94
CA GLY A 39 3.90 16.82 1.60
C GLY A 39 3.37 15.91 2.71
N LYS A 40 3.65 16.24 3.98
CA LYS A 40 3.14 15.48 5.14
C LYS A 40 1.61 15.54 5.25
N ILE A 41 1.01 16.71 5.07
CA ILE A 41 -0.46 16.87 5.05
C ILE A 41 -1.07 16.03 3.95
N PHE A 42 -0.49 16.06 2.74
CA PHE A 42 -0.95 15.26 1.62
C PHE A 42 -0.89 13.75 1.90
N ILE A 43 0.23 13.25 2.45
CA ILE A 43 0.34 11.83 2.82
C ILE A 43 -0.63 11.46 3.94
N ASN A 44 -0.83 12.33 4.92
CA ASN A 44 -1.80 12.10 5.99
C ASN A 44 -3.24 12.04 5.45
N ALA A 45 -3.60 12.90 4.49
CA ALA A 45 -4.91 12.87 3.85
C ALA A 45 -5.16 11.55 3.11
N ILE A 46 -4.15 11.04 2.38
CA ILE A 46 -4.25 9.71 1.74
C ILE A 46 -4.42 8.63 2.81
N LYS A 47 -3.56 8.60 3.82
CA LYS A 47 -3.61 7.57 4.89
C LYS A 47 -4.93 7.56 5.65
N MET A 48 -5.54 8.72 5.86
CA MET A 48 -6.84 8.87 6.52
C MET A 48 -7.97 8.15 5.76
N ILE A 49 -7.92 8.16 4.42
CA ILE A 49 -8.94 7.54 3.56
C ILE A 49 -8.67 6.05 3.37
N VAL A 50 -7.41 5.62 3.32
CA VAL A 50 -7.02 4.23 2.98
C VAL A 50 -7.69 3.20 3.89
N ILE A 51 -7.67 3.38 5.21
CA ILE A 51 -8.20 2.38 6.14
C ILE A 51 -9.72 2.21 5.99
N PRO A 52 -10.55 3.28 6.09
CA PRO A 52 -11.99 3.17 5.85
C PRO A 52 -12.32 2.61 4.46
N LEU A 53 -11.59 3.03 3.43
CA LEU A 53 -11.83 2.62 2.04
C LEU A 53 -11.53 1.14 1.83
N VAL A 54 -10.43 0.63 2.39
CA VAL A 54 -10.10 -0.80 2.30
C VAL A 54 -11.18 -1.63 2.99
N VAL A 55 -11.65 -1.21 4.16
CA VAL A 55 -12.70 -1.93 4.88
C VAL A 55 -14.02 -1.95 4.09
N SER A 56 -14.48 -0.80 3.59
CA SER A 56 -15.73 -0.75 2.80
C SER A 56 -15.64 -1.56 1.52
N VAL A 57 -14.59 -1.35 0.72
CA VAL A 57 -14.45 -1.98 -0.60
C VAL A 57 -14.31 -3.48 -0.48
N ILE A 58 -13.44 -3.96 0.42
CA ILE A 58 -13.26 -5.40 0.64
C ILE A 58 -14.54 -6.00 1.21
N PHE A 59 -15.20 -5.34 2.16
CA PHE A 59 -16.44 -5.84 2.74
C PHE A 59 -17.53 -5.99 1.67
N ALA A 60 -17.84 -4.93 0.92
CA ALA A 60 -18.86 -4.94 -0.12
C ALA A 60 -18.54 -5.99 -1.21
N SER A 61 -17.29 -6.03 -1.67
CA SER A 61 -16.86 -6.97 -2.70
C SER A 61 -17.04 -8.42 -2.27
N VAL A 62 -16.58 -8.78 -1.06
CA VAL A 62 -16.62 -10.16 -0.57
C VAL A 62 -18.03 -10.57 -0.14
N ALA A 63 -18.78 -9.70 0.53
CA ALA A 63 -20.14 -10.00 0.99
C ALA A 63 -21.10 -10.25 -0.19
N ARG A 64 -20.89 -9.59 -1.34
CA ARG A 64 -21.65 -9.84 -2.58
C ARG A 64 -21.43 -11.23 -3.18
N LEU A 65 -20.27 -11.85 -2.95
CA LEU A 65 -20.01 -13.20 -3.46
C LEU A 65 -20.93 -14.24 -2.82
N GLY A 66 -21.34 -14.03 -1.56
CA GLY A 66 -22.25 -14.88 -0.78
C GLY A 66 -21.73 -16.28 -0.43
N ASP A 67 -20.69 -16.78 -1.12
CA ASP A 67 -20.13 -18.11 -0.97
C ASP A 67 -18.62 -18.03 -0.64
N PRO A 68 -18.21 -18.45 0.58
CA PRO A 68 -16.80 -18.49 1.00
C PRO A 68 -15.90 -19.36 0.11
N ARG A 69 -16.43 -20.39 -0.55
CA ARG A 69 -15.63 -21.26 -1.45
C ARG A 69 -15.18 -20.50 -2.69
N LYS A 70 -16.02 -19.60 -3.20
CA LYS A 70 -15.66 -18.75 -4.34
C LYS A 70 -14.54 -17.77 -3.98
N LEU A 71 -14.57 -17.22 -2.76
CA LEU A 71 -13.52 -16.35 -2.25
C LEU A 71 -12.16 -17.08 -2.24
N GLY A 72 -12.10 -18.30 -1.68
CA GLY A 72 -10.88 -19.09 -1.66
C GLY A 72 -10.34 -19.43 -3.05
N LYS A 73 -11.22 -19.75 -4.00
CA LYS A 73 -10.83 -20.02 -5.40
C LYS A 73 -10.25 -18.78 -6.07
N ILE A 74 -10.90 -17.63 -5.90
CA ILE A 74 -10.43 -16.35 -6.47
C ILE A 74 -9.10 -15.96 -5.84
N GLY A 75 -9.00 -15.98 -4.51
CA GLY A 75 -7.76 -15.66 -3.79
C GLY A 75 -6.59 -16.56 -4.19
N GLY A 76 -6.82 -17.88 -4.33
CA GLY A 76 -5.81 -18.81 -4.82
C GLY A 76 -5.37 -18.52 -6.26
N MET A 77 -6.32 -18.25 -7.15
CA MET A 77 -6.03 -17.88 -8.55
C MET A 77 -5.24 -16.56 -8.63
N THR A 78 -5.58 -15.59 -7.79
CA THR A 78 -4.86 -14.32 -7.66
C THR A 78 -3.45 -14.54 -7.12
N LEU A 79 -3.25 -15.43 -6.14
CA LEU A 79 -1.91 -15.77 -5.65
C LEU A 79 -1.03 -16.34 -6.76
N VAL A 80 -1.55 -17.31 -7.52
CA VAL A 80 -0.83 -17.91 -8.66
C VAL A 80 -0.50 -16.85 -9.71
N PHE A 81 -1.45 -15.98 -10.02
CA PHE A 81 -1.22 -14.84 -10.93
C PHE A 81 -0.10 -13.92 -10.42
N TYR A 82 -0.07 -13.59 -9.12
CA TYR A 82 1.02 -12.81 -8.52
C TYR A 82 2.36 -13.53 -8.58
N TRP A 83 2.41 -14.84 -8.31
CA TRP A 83 3.67 -15.60 -8.43
C TRP A 83 4.22 -15.59 -9.87
N ILE A 84 3.34 -15.78 -10.86
CA ILE A 84 3.71 -15.78 -12.28
C ILE A 84 4.19 -14.40 -12.74
N THR A 85 3.74 -13.31 -12.12
CA THR A 85 4.14 -11.94 -12.49
C THR A 85 5.32 -11.43 -11.68
N LEU A 86 5.38 -11.74 -10.39
CA LEU A 86 6.44 -11.28 -9.47
C LEU A 86 7.76 -12.00 -9.69
N ILE A 87 7.77 -13.33 -9.89
CA ILE A 87 9.03 -14.06 -10.10
C ILE A 87 9.76 -13.51 -11.33
N PRO A 88 9.13 -13.38 -12.53
CA PRO A 88 9.80 -12.79 -13.68
C PRO A 88 10.20 -11.33 -13.44
N ALA A 89 9.37 -10.52 -12.78
CA ALA A 89 9.73 -9.14 -12.46
C ALA A 89 11.00 -9.04 -11.60
N ILE A 90 11.13 -9.91 -10.58
CA ILE A 90 12.33 -10.00 -9.74
C ILE A 90 13.53 -10.45 -10.57
N VAL A 91 13.38 -11.49 -11.40
CA VAL A 91 14.47 -12.00 -12.24
C VAL A 91 14.95 -10.94 -13.22
N ILE A 92 14.03 -10.22 -13.88
CA ILE A 92 14.36 -9.12 -14.79
C ILE A 92 15.04 -7.99 -14.02
N GLY A 93 14.50 -7.57 -12.88
CA GLY A 93 15.10 -6.53 -12.04
C GLY A 93 16.52 -6.87 -11.59
N MET A 94 16.74 -8.11 -11.13
CA MET A 94 18.05 -8.61 -10.74
C MET A 94 19.02 -8.71 -11.93
N ALA A 95 18.54 -9.15 -13.10
CA ALA A 95 19.36 -9.23 -14.31
C ALA A 95 19.80 -7.84 -14.78
N VAL A 96 18.87 -6.89 -14.84
CA VAL A 96 19.14 -5.50 -15.20
C VAL A 96 20.10 -4.86 -14.19
N MET A 97 19.90 -5.08 -12.89
CA MET A 97 20.80 -4.57 -11.86
C MET A 97 22.22 -5.14 -12.02
N THR A 98 22.34 -6.46 -12.19
CA THR A 98 23.65 -7.14 -12.35
C THR A 98 24.38 -6.67 -13.60
N PHE A 99 23.67 -6.44 -14.70
CA PHE A 99 24.26 -5.95 -15.94
C PHE A 99 24.57 -4.45 -15.87
N GLY A 100 23.65 -3.64 -15.36
CA GLY A 100 23.78 -2.19 -15.25
C GLY A 100 24.91 -1.75 -14.33
N LEU A 101 25.11 -2.46 -13.20
CA LEU A 101 26.21 -2.18 -12.28
C LEU A 101 27.60 -2.40 -12.89
N ARG A 102 27.73 -3.15 -14.00
CA ARG A 102 29.02 -3.27 -14.72
C ARG A 102 29.41 -1.98 -15.44
N PHE A 103 28.43 -1.15 -15.78
CA PHE A 103 28.64 0.13 -16.48
C PHE A 103 28.52 1.34 -15.55
N ALA A 104 28.11 1.12 -14.29
CA ALA A 104 28.01 2.18 -13.31
C ALA A 104 29.41 2.62 -12.84
N PRO A 105 29.67 3.94 -12.73
CA PRO A 105 30.90 4.42 -12.10
C PRO A 105 30.98 3.90 -10.66
N LYS A 106 32.19 3.61 -10.17
CA LYS A 106 32.41 3.21 -8.78
C LYS A 106 32.01 4.38 -7.87
N ILE A 107 30.85 4.30 -7.26
CA ILE A 107 30.41 5.24 -6.23
C ILE A 107 31.08 4.80 -4.94
N GLU A 108 31.96 5.64 -4.38
CA GLU A 108 32.46 5.46 -3.02
C GLU A 108 31.27 5.62 -2.07
N MET A 109 30.75 4.49 -1.59
CA MET A 109 29.74 4.50 -0.54
C MET A 109 30.44 4.97 0.74
N PRO A 110 29.92 6.00 1.45
CA PRO A 110 30.39 6.26 2.80
C PRO A 110 30.24 4.98 3.61
N THR A 111 31.22 4.66 4.45
CA THR A 111 31.18 3.53 5.39
C THR A 111 30.08 3.79 6.43
N VAL A 112 28.84 3.62 6.02
CA VAL A 112 27.70 3.51 6.92
C VAL A 112 27.80 2.12 7.53
N GLU A 113 27.83 2.03 8.85
CA GLU A 113 27.72 0.75 9.56
C GLU A 113 26.57 -0.04 8.94
N ALA A 114 26.87 -1.23 8.42
CA ALA A 114 25.87 -2.06 7.77
C ALA A 114 24.73 -2.27 8.77
N ALA A 115 23.55 -1.73 8.44
CA ALA A 115 22.38 -1.89 9.27
C ALA A 115 22.19 -3.39 9.54
N PRO A 116 21.91 -3.80 10.80
CA PRO A 116 21.79 -5.20 11.14
C PRO A 116 20.75 -5.85 10.22
N ILE A 117 21.13 -6.96 9.59
CA ILE A 117 20.26 -7.70 8.68
C ILE A 117 18.99 -8.07 9.47
N PRO A 118 17.80 -7.57 9.08
CA PRO A 118 16.58 -7.92 9.77
C PRO A 118 16.41 -9.43 9.74
N LYS A 119 16.12 -10.04 10.90
CA LYS A 119 15.81 -11.47 10.95
C LYS A 119 14.59 -11.73 10.07
N LEU A 120 14.71 -12.66 9.12
CA LEU A 120 13.56 -13.11 8.35
C LEU A 120 12.54 -13.73 9.29
N GLN A 121 11.31 -13.21 9.24
CA GLN A 121 10.18 -13.87 9.89
C GLN A 121 9.97 -15.23 9.24
N SER A 122 9.67 -16.24 10.05
CA SER A 122 9.23 -17.53 9.53
C SER A 122 7.92 -17.37 8.76
N ILE A 123 7.70 -18.21 7.75
CA ILE A 123 6.41 -18.28 7.03
C ILE A 123 5.27 -18.55 8.02
N THR A 124 5.51 -19.37 9.04
CA THR A 124 4.52 -19.66 10.08
C THR A 124 4.17 -18.41 10.88
N ASP A 125 5.17 -17.63 11.31
CA ASP A 125 4.95 -16.39 12.06
C ASP A 125 4.22 -15.35 11.21
N PHE A 126 4.56 -15.27 9.92
CA PHE A 126 3.84 -14.42 8.97
C PHE A 126 2.37 -14.81 8.87
N ILE A 127 2.05 -16.10 8.68
CA ILE A 127 0.65 -16.58 8.62
C ILE A 127 -0.10 -16.25 9.91
N VAL A 128 0.53 -16.46 11.07
CA VAL A 128 -0.08 -16.10 12.37
C VAL A 128 -0.33 -14.60 12.46
N SER A 129 0.59 -13.77 11.96
CA SER A 129 0.44 -12.31 11.97
C SER A 129 -0.71 -11.80 11.09
N LEU A 130 -1.19 -12.60 10.14
CA LEU A 130 -2.35 -12.24 9.28
C LEU A 130 -3.66 -12.18 10.04
N VAL A 131 -3.79 -12.88 11.17
CA VAL A 131 -5.02 -12.89 11.97
C VAL A 131 -4.80 -12.01 13.20
N PRO A 132 -5.34 -10.77 13.20
CA PRO A 132 -5.12 -9.85 14.30
C PRO A 132 -5.93 -10.28 15.54
N ALA A 133 -5.32 -10.19 16.73
CA ALA A 133 -6.04 -10.38 17.99
C ALA A 133 -7.08 -9.26 18.23
N ASN A 134 -6.83 -8.05 17.72
CA ASN A 134 -7.75 -6.93 17.76
C ASN A 134 -7.74 -6.18 16.41
N PRO A 135 -8.83 -6.25 15.61
CA PRO A 135 -8.88 -5.60 14.30
C PRO A 135 -8.92 -4.07 14.38
N ILE A 136 -9.42 -3.49 15.48
CA ILE A 136 -9.43 -2.04 15.68
C ILE A 136 -8.02 -1.52 15.96
N ALA A 137 -7.24 -2.26 16.77
CA ALA A 137 -5.83 -1.94 16.97
C ALA A 137 -5.05 -2.08 15.65
N ALA A 138 -5.29 -3.15 14.88
CA ALA A 138 -4.68 -3.33 13.57
C ALA A 138 -5.00 -2.16 12.60
N ALA A 139 -6.23 -1.64 12.63
CA ALA A 139 -6.60 -0.44 11.88
C ALA A 139 -5.84 0.81 12.35
N ALA A 140 -5.77 1.03 13.67
CA ALA A 140 -5.09 2.18 14.25
C ALA A 140 -3.57 2.18 13.97
N ASP A 141 -2.94 1.02 14.01
CA ASP A 141 -1.50 0.83 13.76
C ASP A 141 -1.16 0.81 12.25
N GLY A 142 -2.17 0.85 11.38
CA GLY A 142 -1.97 0.78 9.92
C GLY A 142 -1.53 -0.61 9.44
N ALA A 143 -1.85 -1.67 10.20
CA ALA A 143 -1.63 -3.05 9.80
C ALA A 143 -2.68 -3.47 8.75
N ILE A 144 -2.48 -3.04 7.51
CA ILE A 144 -3.44 -3.19 6.40
C ILE A 144 -3.73 -4.66 6.09
N LEU A 145 -2.69 -5.52 6.05
CA LEU A 145 -2.87 -6.91 5.65
C LEU A 145 -3.73 -7.71 6.66
N PRO A 146 -3.49 -7.64 7.99
CA PRO A 146 -4.39 -8.22 8.98
C PRO A 146 -5.81 -7.66 8.92
N LEU A 147 -5.94 -6.36 8.65
CA LEU A 147 -7.25 -5.69 8.50
C LEU A 147 -8.02 -6.23 7.29
N ILE A 148 -7.36 -6.45 6.15
CA ILE A 148 -7.96 -7.07 4.96
C ILE A 148 -8.48 -8.47 5.29
N VAL A 149 -7.66 -9.29 5.97
CA VAL A 149 -8.03 -10.66 6.34
C VAL A 149 -9.24 -10.66 7.26
N PHE A 150 -9.24 -9.86 8.31
CA PHE A 150 -10.39 -9.69 9.20
C PHE A 150 -11.64 -9.26 8.43
N THR A 151 -11.53 -8.24 7.58
CA THR A 151 -12.65 -7.69 6.81
C THR A 151 -13.23 -8.73 5.85
N ALA A 152 -12.37 -9.50 5.17
CA ALA A 152 -12.79 -10.56 4.26
C ALA A 152 -13.52 -11.69 5.01
N LEU A 153 -13.03 -12.10 6.18
CA LEU A 153 -13.71 -13.09 7.02
C LEU A 153 -15.06 -12.58 7.55
N LEU A 154 -15.11 -11.32 8.00
CA LEU A 154 -16.34 -10.66 8.44
C LEU A 154 -17.37 -10.59 7.30
N ALA A 155 -16.93 -10.23 6.09
CA ALA A 155 -17.78 -10.17 4.91
C ALA A 155 -18.28 -11.55 4.48
N ALA A 156 -17.43 -12.57 4.54
CA ALA A 156 -17.82 -13.96 4.27
C ALA A 156 -18.88 -14.44 5.29
N ALA A 157 -18.72 -14.12 6.57
CA ALA A 157 -19.70 -14.40 7.62
C ALA A 157 -21.01 -13.64 7.40
N ALA A 158 -20.94 -12.34 7.06
CA ALA A 158 -22.11 -11.52 6.72
C ALA A 158 -22.87 -12.07 5.50
N GLY A 159 -22.16 -12.73 4.56
CA GLY A 159 -22.74 -13.45 3.43
C GLY A 159 -23.74 -14.54 3.81
N THR A 160 -23.60 -15.13 5.00
CA THR A 160 -24.48 -16.19 5.53
C THR A 160 -25.75 -15.67 6.22
N LEU A 161 -25.85 -14.35 6.45
CA LEU A 161 -27.04 -13.74 7.04
C LEU A 161 -28.22 -13.73 6.06
N ALA A 162 -29.42 -13.51 6.60
CA ALA A 162 -30.62 -13.28 5.81
C ALA A 162 -30.40 -12.14 4.79
N GLN A 163 -30.96 -12.32 3.58
CA GLN A 163 -30.72 -11.44 2.43
C GLN A 163 -30.90 -9.95 2.76
N GLU A 164 -31.98 -9.58 3.44
CA GLU A 164 -32.26 -8.19 3.84
C GLU A 164 -31.23 -7.58 4.80
N ARG A 165 -30.62 -8.40 5.68
CA ARG A 165 -29.57 -7.93 6.60
C ARG A 165 -28.25 -7.76 5.87
N ARG A 166 -27.91 -8.74 5.02
CA ARG A 166 -26.71 -8.71 4.18
C ARG A 166 -26.73 -7.51 3.23
N GLU A 167 -27.84 -7.27 2.53
CA GLU A 167 -27.99 -6.16 1.59
C GLU A 167 -27.83 -4.81 2.28
N ARG A 168 -28.40 -4.62 3.47
CA ARG A 168 -28.20 -3.38 4.26
C ARG A 168 -26.73 -3.12 4.58
N MET A 169 -25.98 -4.15 4.97
CA MET A 169 -24.55 -3.99 5.27
C MET A 169 -23.73 -3.71 4.01
N ILE A 170 -24.07 -4.34 2.88
CA ILE A 170 -23.41 -4.11 1.60
C ILE A 170 -23.66 -2.67 1.14
N MET A 171 -24.91 -2.20 1.13
CA MET A 171 -25.24 -0.84 0.71
C MET A 171 -24.52 0.21 1.57
N ALA A 172 -24.50 0.04 2.89
CA ALA A 172 -23.77 0.95 3.78
C ALA A 172 -22.25 0.98 3.49
N ALA A 173 -21.65 -0.17 3.18
CA ALA A 173 -20.24 -0.24 2.80
C ALA A 173 -20.01 0.41 1.43
N GLU A 174 -20.92 0.24 0.47
CA GLU A 174 -20.83 0.86 -0.85
C GLU A 174 -20.96 2.37 -0.78
N ASP A 175 -21.95 2.88 -0.07
CA ASP A 175 -22.16 4.32 0.13
C ASP A 175 -20.92 4.95 0.79
N MET A 176 -20.33 4.27 1.79
CA MET A 176 -19.09 4.72 2.41
C MET A 176 -17.93 4.70 1.40
N SER A 177 -17.80 3.67 0.57
CA SER A 177 -16.76 3.61 -0.46
C SER A 177 -16.91 4.71 -1.50
N GLU A 178 -18.14 5.00 -1.94
CA GLU A 178 -18.42 6.04 -2.93
C GLU A 178 -18.14 7.43 -2.36
N ALA A 179 -18.51 7.67 -1.10
CA ALA A 179 -18.20 8.91 -0.40
C ALA A 179 -16.69 9.14 -0.22
N LEU A 180 -15.89 8.08 -0.09
CA LEU A 180 -14.44 8.16 0.05
C LEU A 180 -13.70 8.28 -1.29
N ILE A 181 -14.31 7.85 -2.40
CA ILE A 181 -13.75 7.93 -3.75
C ILE A 181 -14.02 9.29 -4.40
N LYS A 182 -15.17 9.91 -4.10
CA LYS A 182 -15.55 11.23 -4.60
C LYS A 182 -14.69 12.34 -4.00
#